data_AF-A0A497RV61-F1
#
_entry.id   AF-A0A497RV61-F1
#
_cell.length_a   1.000
_cell.length_b   1.000
_cell.length_c   1.000
_cell.angle_alpha   90.00
_cell.angle_beta   90.00
_cell.angle_gamma   90.00
#
_symmetry.space_group_name_H-M   'P 1'
#
loop_
_entity.id
_entity.type
_entity.pdbx_description
1 polymer ?
#
loop_
_entity_poly.entity_id
_entity_poly.type
_entity_poly.pdbx_seq_one_letter_code
_entity_poly.pdbx_strand_id
1 'polypeptide(L)'
;PTVKEIARMLNITESVFDKMAAESAGYNQFLIFIAQHPATLSNGVLKNLGLVVVFKLTAEDRRHRDVSLVKDMLVRGTERAYIEVYRFISRLPVGWSVVRKCRSYELIEQEPVVVRWDLFK
;
A
#
# COMPACT_ATOMS: atom_id res chain seq x y z
N PRO A 1 7.60 11.16 33.71
CA PRO A 1 8.01 10.20 32.65
C PRO A 1 8.06 10.88 31.28
N THR A 2 9.20 10.82 30.62
CA THR A 2 9.37 11.32 29.25
C THR A 2 8.61 10.42 28.26
N VAL A 3 8.17 10.95 27.12
CA VAL A 3 7.42 10.21 26.08
C VAL A 3 8.15 8.91 25.66
N LYS A 4 9.49 8.93 25.66
CA LYS A 4 10.34 7.75 25.40
C LYS A 4 10.21 6.65 26.47
N GLU A 5 10.08 7.01 27.74
CA GLU A 5 9.95 6.03 28.84
C GLU A 5 8.57 5.37 28.83
N ILE A 6 7.52 6.13 28.53
CA ILE A 6 6.15 5.61 28.36
C ILE A 6 6.08 4.65 27.16
N ALA A 7 6.69 5.02 26.03
CA ALA A 7 6.76 4.15 24.86
C ALA A 7 7.52 2.84 25.13
N ARG A 8 8.60 2.90 25.92
CA ARG A 8 9.38 1.71 26.30
C ARG A 8 8.62 0.81 27.27
N MET A 9 7.89 1.38 28.23
CA MET A 9 7.03 0.65 29.17
C MET A 9 5.82 -0.01 28.47
N LEU A 10 5.31 0.59 27.39
CA LEU A 10 4.25 0.02 26.55
C LEU A 10 4.79 -0.98 25.51
N ASN A 11 6.07 -1.37 25.60
CA ASN A 11 6.75 -2.26 24.65
C ASN A 11 6.64 -1.76 23.18
N ILE A 12 6.53 -0.44 22.98
CA ILE A 12 6.49 0.21 21.66
C ILE A 12 7.95 0.33 21.17
N THR A 13 8.56 -0.80 20.87
CA THR A 13 9.83 -0.90 20.14
C THR A 13 9.61 -0.78 18.63
N GLU A 14 8.38 -1.06 18.17
CA GLU A 14 7.91 -0.93 16.80
C GLU A 14 6.99 0.28 16.65
N SER A 15 6.90 0.83 15.44
CA SER A 15 5.89 1.86 15.11
C SER A 15 4.50 1.35 15.49
N VAL A 16 3.70 2.19 16.17
CA VAL A 16 2.31 1.85 16.54
C VAL A 16 1.51 1.39 15.32
N PHE A 17 1.77 1.99 14.16
CA PHE A 17 1.12 1.62 12.89
C PHE A 17 1.52 0.23 12.39
N ASP A 18 2.75 -0.22 12.64
CA ASP A 18 3.21 -1.56 12.25
C ASP A 18 2.50 -2.62 13.10
N LYS A 19 2.38 -2.39 14.41
CA LYS A 19 1.61 -3.27 15.30
C LYS A 19 0.13 -3.31 14.94
N MET A 20 -0.47 -2.15 14.68
CA MET A 20 -1.86 -2.07 14.23
C MET A 20 -2.05 -2.84 12.92
N ALA A 21 -1.17 -2.68 11.94
CA ALA A 21 -1.27 -3.41 10.68
C ALA A 21 -1.08 -4.92 10.84
N ALA A 22 -0.22 -5.38 11.77
CA ALA A 22 0.01 -6.79 12.02
C ALA A 22 -1.11 -7.47 12.82
N GLU A 23 -1.66 -6.79 13.84
CA GLU A 23 -2.56 -7.41 14.82
C GLU A 23 -4.04 -7.09 14.63
N SER A 24 -4.39 -6.10 13.78
CA SER A 24 -5.79 -5.65 13.57
C SER A 24 -6.77 -6.77 13.26
N ALA A 25 -6.35 -7.79 12.51
CA ALA A 25 -7.18 -8.95 12.18
C ALA A 25 -7.61 -9.74 13.44
N GLY A 26 -6.73 -9.84 14.44
CA GLY A 26 -7.03 -10.51 15.71
C GLY A 26 -8.07 -9.77 16.57
N TYR A 27 -8.21 -8.46 16.35
CA TYR A 27 -9.17 -7.60 17.04
C TYR A 27 -10.41 -7.28 16.20
N ASN A 28 -10.60 -7.94 15.05
CA ASN A 28 -11.68 -7.66 14.10
C ASN A 28 -11.76 -6.18 13.69
N GLN A 29 -10.59 -5.55 13.53
CA GLN A 29 -10.46 -4.15 13.11
C GLN A 29 -10.08 -4.08 11.63
N PHE A 30 -10.77 -3.23 10.88
CA PHE A 30 -10.43 -2.91 9.50
C PHE A 30 -9.71 -1.57 9.46
N LEU A 31 -8.49 -1.56 8.90
CA LEU A 31 -7.66 -0.37 8.78
C LEU A 31 -7.58 0.07 7.32
N ILE A 32 -7.75 1.37 7.10
CA ILE A 32 -7.59 2.00 5.78
C ILE A 32 -6.47 3.03 5.91
N PHE A 33 -5.38 2.82 5.19
CA PHE A 33 -4.27 3.76 5.11
C PHE A 33 -4.38 4.54 3.80
N ILE A 34 -4.52 5.86 3.89
CA ILE A 34 -4.57 6.76 2.73
C ILE A 34 -3.33 7.63 2.75
N ALA A 35 -2.50 7.52 1.72
CA ALA A 35 -1.27 8.28 1.58
C ALA A 35 -1.09 8.77 0.14
N GLN A 36 -0.63 10.02 -0.03
CA GLN A 36 -0.23 10.56 -1.33
C GLN A 36 1.15 10.05 -1.76
N HIS A 37 2.02 9.76 -0.79
CA HIS A 37 3.37 9.23 -0.98
C HIS A 37 3.49 7.86 -0.29
N PRO A 38 3.13 6.75 -0.95
CA PRO A 38 3.16 5.43 -0.32
C PRO A 38 4.54 5.02 0.22
N ALA A 39 5.64 5.56 -0.30
CA ALA A 39 6.99 5.32 0.23
C ALA A 39 7.22 5.89 1.64
N THR A 40 6.34 6.74 2.17
CA THR A 40 6.43 7.21 3.57
C THR A 40 5.84 6.21 4.56
N LEU A 41 5.07 5.22 4.10
CA LEU A 41 4.54 4.17 4.96
C LEU A 41 5.67 3.24 5.41
N SER A 42 5.61 2.79 6.66
CA SER A 42 6.57 1.83 7.19
C SER A 42 6.45 0.49 6.48
N ASN A 43 7.58 -0.23 6.38
CA ASN A 43 7.61 -1.54 5.75
C ASN A 43 6.69 -2.56 6.44
N GLY A 44 6.43 -2.42 7.74
CA GLY A 44 5.49 -3.27 8.47
C GLY A 44 4.06 -3.06 7.96
N VAL A 45 3.63 -1.82 7.77
CA VAL A 45 2.34 -1.50 7.14
C VAL A 45 2.26 -2.07 5.73
N LEU A 46 3.23 -1.77 4.86
CA LEU A 46 3.21 -2.19 3.45
C LEU A 46 3.17 -3.72 3.26
N LYS A 47 3.83 -4.49 4.14
CA LYS A 47 3.82 -5.96 4.11
C LYS A 47 2.50 -6.56 4.61
N ASN A 48 1.74 -5.82 5.42
CA ASN A 48 0.51 -6.28 6.04
C ASN A 48 -0.77 -5.84 5.31
N LEU A 49 -0.65 -5.15 4.18
CA LEU A 49 -1.80 -4.77 3.36
C LEU A 49 -2.51 -6.03 2.81
N GLY A 50 -3.82 -6.11 3.00
CA GLY A 50 -4.68 -7.12 2.39
C GLY A 50 -5.21 -6.72 1.00
N LEU A 51 -5.42 -5.41 0.81
CA LEU A 51 -5.91 -4.81 -0.43
C LEU A 51 -5.09 -3.55 -0.70
N VAL A 52 -4.73 -3.33 -1.96
CA VAL A 52 -4.03 -2.13 -2.43
C VAL A 52 -4.89 -1.46 -3.49
N VAL A 53 -5.16 -0.17 -3.31
CA VAL A 53 -5.88 0.69 -4.25
C VAL A 53 -4.95 1.84 -4.64
N VAL A 54 -4.65 1.92 -5.93
CA VAL A 54 -3.63 2.83 -6.47
C VAL A 54 -4.28 3.75 -7.49
N PHE A 55 -4.36 5.02 -7.13
CA PHE A 55 -4.69 6.09 -8.07
C PHE A 55 -3.45 6.53 -8.84
N LYS A 56 -3.61 7.50 -9.74
CA LYS A 56 -2.49 8.09 -10.48
C LYS A 56 -1.36 8.53 -9.54
N LEU A 57 -0.16 7.99 -9.75
CA LEU A 57 1.05 8.41 -9.05
C LEU A 57 2.05 9.02 -10.03
N THR A 58 2.49 10.23 -9.76
CA THR A 58 3.46 10.97 -10.60
C THR A 58 4.81 11.18 -9.93
N ALA A 59 4.92 10.88 -8.63
CA ALA A 59 6.12 11.09 -7.85
C ALA A 59 7.13 9.95 -8.06
N GLU A 60 8.11 10.18 -8.92
CA GLU A 60 9.34 9.39 -9.07
C GLU A 60 10.53 10.35 -8.90
N ASP A 61 10.89 10.65 -7.65
CA ASP A 61 12.05 11.48 -7.34
C ASP A 61 13.02 10.72 -6.41
N ARG A 62 14.25 11.22 -6.26
CA ARG A 62 15.29 10.62 -5.39
C ARG A 62 14.80 10.35 -3.96
N ARG A 63 13.83 11.13 -3.48
CA ARG A 63 13.22 11.00 -2.14
C ARG A 63 11.97 10.12 -2.12
N HIS A 64 11.25 10.01 -3.23
CA HIS A 64 9.95 9.34 -3.31
C HIS A 64 9.93 8.40 -4.51
N ARG A 65 10.22 7.12 -4.26
CA ARG A 65 10.15 6.05 -5.27
C ARG A 65 8.76 5.39 -5.25
N ASP A 66 7.71 6.22 -5.26
CA ASP A 66 6.34 5.78 -5.02
C ASP A 66 5.85 4.85 -6.14
N VAL A 67 6.07 5.24 -7.40
CA VAL A 67 5.62 4.44 -8.56
C VAL A 67 6.37 3.11 -8.60
N SER A 68 7.68 3.13 -8.37
CA SER A 68 8.49 1.90 -8.30
C SER A 68 8.05 0.96 -7.18
N LEU A 69 7.81 1.48 -5.97
CA LEU A 69 7.31 0.72 -4.82
C LEU A 69 5.94 0.09 -5.08
N VAL A 70 5.02 0.86 -5.67
CA VAL A 70 3.68 0.37 -5.98
C VAL A 70 3.68 -0.63 -7.11
N LYS A 71 4.49 -0.41 -8.15
CA LYS A 71 4.70 -1.38 -9.23
C LYS A 71 5.19 -2.72 -8.68
N ASP A 72 6.14 -2.73 -7.75
CA ASP A 72 6.59 -3.96 -7.09
C ASP A 72 5.47 -4.64 -6.28
N MET A 73 4.60 -3.84 -5.66
CA MET A 73 3.43 -4.35 -4.94
C MET A 73 2.32 -4.84 -5.87
N LEU A 74 2.22 -4.39 -7.12
CA LEU A 74 1.21 -4.83 -8.08
C LEU A 74 1.67 -6.07 -8.86
N VAL A 75 2.95 -6.17 -9.18
CA VAL A 75 3.50 -7.10 -10.18
C VAL A 75 4.48 -8.10 -9.53
N ARG A 76 4.23 -8.50 -8.27
CA ARG A 76 5.10 -9.45 -7.56
C ARG A 76 5.28 -10.74 -8.39
N GLY A 77 6.51 -11.01 -8.83
CA GLY A 77 6.89 -12.25 -9.51
C GLY A 77 6.75 -12.26 -11.03
N THR A 78 6.42 -11.13 -11.68
CA THR A 78 6.32 -11.05 -13.15
C THR A 78 7.29 -10.02 -13.73
N GLU A 79 8.45 -10.49 -14.20
CA GLU A 79 9.51 -9.61 -14.76
C GLU A 79 9.12 -8.97 -16.11
N ARG A 80 8.17 -9.57 -16.85
CA ARG A 80 7.89 -9.22 -18.26
C ARG A 80 7.02 -7.97 -18.46
N ALA A 81 6.33 -7.44 -17.43
CA ALA A 81 5.38 -6.33 -17.56
C ALA A 81 5.83 -5.02 -16.89
N TYR A 82 7.10 -4.95 -16.47
CA TYR A 82 7.57 -3.96 -15.49
C TYR A 82 7.53 -2.50 -15.97
N ILE A 83 7.86 -2.25 -17.24
CA ILE A 83 7.85 -0.90 -17.84
C ILE A 83 6.42 -0.44 -18.18
N GLU A 84 5.55 -1.35 -18.59
CA GLU A 84 4.19 -1.02 -19.00
C GLU A 84 3.33 -0.64 -17.80
N VAL A 85 3.44 -1.40 -16.71
CA VAL A 85 2.72 -1.08 -15.46
C VAL A 85 3.18 0.25 -14.88
N TYR A 86 4.47 0.55 -14.95
CA TYR A 86 5.00 1.85 -14.55
C TYR A 86 4.35 3.01 -15.34
N ARG A 87 4.33 2.89 -16.68
CA ARG A 87 3.72 3.89 -17.57
C ARG A 87 2.21 3.99 -17.37
N PHE A 88 1.57 2.87 -17.05
CA PHE A 88 0.13 2.82 -16.80
C PHE A 88 -0.26 3.60 -15.54
N ILE A 89 0.41 3.35 -14.42
CA ILE A 89 0.13 4.03 -13.13
C ILE A 89 0.34 5.54 -13.26
N SER A 90 1.40 5.97 -13.95
CA SER A 90 1.73 7.39 -14.12
C SER A 90 0.78 8.15 -15.05
N ARG A 91 0.09 7.44 -15.94
CA ARG A 91 -0.85 8.03 -16.92
C ARG A 91 -2.32 7.79 -16.59
N LEU A 92 -2.60 7.20 -15.44
CA LEU A 92 -3.94 6.85 -15.03
C LEU A 92 -4.84 8.11 -14.95
N PRO A 93 -6.05 8.12 -15.54
CA PRO A 93 -6.94 9.27 -15.45
C PRO A 93 -7.47 9.46 -14.02
N VAL A 94 -7.86 10.68 -13.67
CA VAL A 94 -8.50 10.97 -12.37
C VAL A 94 -9.79 10.18 -12.24
N GLY A 95 -10.03 9.59 -11.06
CA GLY A 95 -11.18 8.73 -10.78
C GLY A 95 -11.01 7.27 -11.20
N TRP A 96 -9.90 6.92 -11.85
CA TRP A 96 -9.54 5.54 -12.10
C TRP A 96 -8.53 5.06 -11.04
N SER A 97 -8.50 3.76 -10.77
CA SER A 97 -7.48 3.14 -9.93
C SER A 97 -7.13 1.73 -10.40
N VAL A 98 -5.96 1.25 -10.00
CA VAL A 98 -5.64 -0.18 -10.00
C VAL A 98 -5.91 -0.75 -8.62
N VAL A 99 -6.66 -1.84 -8.55
CA VAL A 99 -6.98 -2.55 -7.31
C VAL A 99 -6.38 -3.95 -7.36
N ARG A 100 -5.69 -4.35 -6.30
CA ARG A 100 -5.12 -5.69 -6.17
C ARG A 100 -5.33 -6.23 -4.76
N LYS A 101 -5.78 -7.48 -4.66
CA LYS A 101 -5.75 -8.25 -3.42
C LYS A 101 -4.34 -8.79 -3.20
N CYS A 102 -3.72 -8.45 -2.07
CA CYS A 102 -2.34 -8.82 -1.76
C CYS A 102 -2.21 -10.17 -1.04
N ARG A 103 -3.30 -10.64 -0.42
CA ARG A 103 -3.35 -11.90 0.33
C ARG A 103 -4.44 -12.81 -0.25
N SER A 104 -4.02 -13.75 -1.10
CA SER A 104 -4.83 -14.87 -1.57
C SER A 104 -3.93 -16.04 -1.97
N TYR A 105 -4.44 -17.26 -1.95
CA TYR A 105 -3.75 -18.44 -2.49
C TYR A 105 -4.06 -18.66 -3.99
N GLU A 106 -5.09 -18.01 -4.50
CA GLU A 106 -5.52 -18.15 -5.89
C GLU A 106 -4.93 -17.02 -6.74
N LEU A 107 -4.26 -17.39 -7.84
CA LEU A 107 -3.63 -16.42 -8.74
C LEU A 107 -4.65 -15.48 -9.39
N ILE A 108 -5.85 -15.98 -9.71
CA ILE A 108 -6.94 -15.21 -10.29
C ILE A 108 -7.36 -14.07 -9.36
N GLU A 109 -7.45 -14.33 -8.05
CA GLU A 109 -7.81 -13.30 -7.08
C GLU A 109 -6.71 -12.25 -6.87
N GLN A 110 -5.46 -12.57 -7.20
CA GLN A 110 -4.33 -11.65 -7.08
C GLN A 110 -4.12 -10.78 -8.33
N GLU A 111 -4.91 -11.00 -9.39
CA GLU A 111 -4.78 -10.24 -10.63
C GLU A 111 -5.19 -8.78 -10.39
N PRO A 112 -4.36 -7.79 -10.76
CA PRO A 112 -4.72 -6.39 -10.65
C PRO A 112 -5.87 -6.04 -11.59
N VAL A 113 -6.91 -5.42 -11.06
CA VAL A 113 -8.07 -4.96 -11.85
C VAL A 113 -8.09 -3.45 -11.93
N VAL A 114 -8.57 -2.93 -13.06
CA VAL A 114 -8.75 -1.49 -13.28
C VAL A 114 -10.18 -1.11 -12.93
N VAL A 115 -10.35 -0.15 -12.02
CA VAL A 115 -11.64 0.27 -11.48
C VAL A 115 -11.85 1.76 -11.74
N ARG A 116 -13.05 2.12 -12.20
CA ARG A 116 -13.52 3.50 -12.24
C ARG A 116 -14.39 3.76 -11.03
N TRP A 117 -14.03 4.75 -10.24
CA TRP A 117 -14.78 5.16 -9.06
C TRP A 117 -15.83 6.20 -9.43
N ASP A 118 -16.99 6.07 -8.81
CA ASP A 118 -18.03 7.08 -8.91
C ASP A 118 -17.64 8.36 -8.17
N LEU A 119 -18.10 9.49 -8.69
CA LEU A 119 -17.92 10.76 -8.03
C LEU A 119 -18.76 10.79 -6.74
N PHE A 120 -18.10 11.01 -5.61
CA PHE A 120 -18.80 11.25 -4.34
C PHE A 120 -19.67 12.51 -4.46
N LYS A 121 -20.95 12.38 -4.13
CA LYS A 121 -21.93 13.48 -4.13
C LYS A 121 -22.29 13.86 -2.71
#